data_AF-C4FM85-F1
#
_entry.id   AF-C4FM85-F1
#
_cell.length_a   1.000
_cell.length_b   1.000
_cell.length_c   1.000
_cell.angle_alpha   90.00
_cell.angle_beta   90.00
_cell.angle_gamma   90.00
#
_symmetry.space_group_name_H-M   'P 1'
#
loop_
_entity.id
_entity.type
_entity.pdbx_description
1 polymer ?
#
loop_
_entity_poly.entity_id
_entity_poly.type
_entity_poly.pdbx_seq_one_letter_code
_entity_poly.pdbx_strand_id
1 'polypeptide(L)'
;MMNNKLIPIFLYIALIISTLIYKITNLPCFVYVILLSPILFIDFKSVFSYSRKYDLSIIFILPFLFIHEPLQALNNLFVAFSEELFFRVYLLSYFSNLLTSILFTIPHIIIYQDLHSILTFFPSLFYGFMYQKTKSFSLAVVLHFLSNEFYVAFLSEIFK
;
A
#
# COMPACT_ATOMS: atom_id res chain seq x y z
N MET A 1 14.40 -12.37 -18.55
CA MET A 1 14.00 -13.07 -17.31
C MET A 1 12.74 -13.84 -17.65
N MET A 2 12.72 -15.18 -17.49
CA MET A 2 11.48 -15.95 -17.64
C MET A 2 10.42 -15.34 -16.74
N ASN A 3 9.34 -14.90 -17.38
CA ASN A 3 8.29 -14.05 -16.82
C ASN A 3 7.38 -14.89 -15.91
N ASN A 4 7.95 -15.45 -14.84
CA ASN A 4 7.25 -16.42 -14.00
C ASN A 4 6.31 -15.70 -13.05
N LYS A 5 5.12 -15.35 -13.55
CA LYS A 5 4.04 -14.69 -12.81
C LYS A 5 3.46 -15.57 -11.69
N LEU A 6 3.87 -16.84 -11.58
CA LEU A 6 3.36 -17.78 -10.58
C LEU A 6 3.63 -17.30 -9.14
N ILE A 7 4.82 -16.78 -8.84
CA ILE A 7 5.15 -16.31 -7.48
C ILE A 7 4.30 -15.07 -7.11
N PRO A 8 4.20 -14.03 -7.94
CA PRO A 8 3.28 -12.91 -7.70
C PRO A 8 1.82 -13.34 -7.49
N ILE A 9 1.32 -14.27 -8.30
CA ILE A 9 -0.05 -14.79 -8.17
C ILE A 9 -0.20 -15.55 -6.85
N PHE A 10 0.75 -16.41 -6.49
CA PHE A 10 0.74 -17.16 -5.24
C PHE A 10 0.74 -16.23 -4.02
N LEU A 11 1.61 -15.22 -4.00
CA LEU A 11 1.64 -14.24 -2.91
C LEU A 11 0.34 -13.44 -2.82
N TYR A 12 -0.26 -13.08 -3.96
CA TYR A 12 -1.55 -12.41 -3.96
C TYR A 12 -2.68 -13.31 -3.44
N ILE A 13 -2.71 -14.59 -3.81
CA ILE A 13 -3.67 -15.56 -3.25
C ILE A 13 -3.45 -15.69 -1.73
N ALA A 14 -2.20 -15.76 -1.27
CA ALA A 14 -1.88 -15.78 0.14
C ALA A 14 -2.36 -14.52 0.88
N LEU A 15 -2.30 -13.34 0.22
CA LEU A 15 -2.85 -12.10 0.75
C LEU A 15 -4.38 -12.17 0.89
N ILE A 16 -5.07 -12.72 -0.11
CA ILE A 16 -6.53 -12.91 -0.01
C ILE A 16 -6.88 -13.85 1.15
N ILE A 17 -6.17 -14.97 1.28
CA ILE A 17 -6.38 -15.90 2.40
C ILE A 17 -6.11 -15.20 3.74
N SER A 18 -5.02 -14.44 3.87
CA SER A 18 -4.71 -13.74 5.12
C SER A 18 -5.72 -12.64 5.45
N THR A 19 -6.28 -11.95 4.47
CA THR A 19 -7.36 -10.95 4.68
C THR A 19 -8.67 -11.61 5.14
N LEU A 20 -9.00 -12.80 4.63
CA LEU A 20 -10.14 -13.60 5.11
C LEU A 20 -9.91 -14.07 6.55
N ILE A 21 -8.71 -14.56 6.87
CA ILE A 21 -8.35 -14.93 8.24
C ILE A 21 -8.47 -13.72 9.17
N TYR A 22 -7.95 -12.55 8.76
CA TYR A 22 -8.08 -11.31 9.53
C TYR A 22 -9.55 -10.94 9.75
N LYS A 23 -10.41 -11.04 8.73
CA LYS A 23 -11.84 -10.74 8.86
C LYS A 23 -12.54 -11.62 9.90
N ILE A 24 -12.13 -12.90 10.02
CA ILE A 24 -12.75 -13.86 10.95
C ILE A 24 -12.15 -13.77 12.35
N THR A 25 -10.83 -13.62 12.45
CA THR A 25 -10.08 -13.76 13.71
C THR A 25 -9.65 -12.42 14.33
N ASN A 26 -9.75 -11.33 13.57
CA ASN A 26 -9.24 -10.01 13.90
C ASN A 26 -7.72 -9.97 14.17
N LEU A 27 -6.96 -10.91 13.60
CA LEU A 27 -5.49 -10.98 13.70
C LEU A 27 -4.81 -10.47 12.42
N PRO A 28 -4.28 -9.23 12.40
CA PRO A 28 -3.72 -8.63 11.19
C PRO A 28 -2.30 -9.11 10.86
N CYS A 29 -1.65 -9.84 11.76
CA CYS A 29 -0.25 -10.24 11.63
C CYS A 29 0.05 -10.98 10.31
N PHE A 30 -0.83 -11.88 9.89
CA PHE A 30 -0.65 -12.63 8.64
C PHE A 30 -0.72 -11.74 7.40
N VAL A 31 -1.53 -10.68 7.43
CA VAL A 31 -1.62 -9.72 6.31
C VAL A 31 -0.27 -9.02 6.15
N TYR A 32 0.29 -8.47 7.23
CA TYR A 32 1.57 -7.78 7.19
C TYR A 32 2.73 -8.69 6.80
N VAL A 33 2.74 -9.95 7.26
CA VAL A 33 3.78 -10.92 6.85
C VAL A 33 3.77 -11.13 5.34
N ILE A 34 2.58 -11.24 4.72
CA ILE A 34 2.48 -11.40 3.27
C ILE A 34 2.81 -10.09 2.54
N LEU A 35 2.33 -8.94 3.00
CA LEU A 35 2.64 -7.63 2.40
C LEU A 35 4.14 -7.32 2.41
N LEU A 36 4.88 -7.80 3.42
CA LEU A 36 6.33 -7.63 3.54
C LEU A 36 7.15 -8.77 2.91
N SER A 37 6.54 -9.88 2.50
CA SER A 37 7.29 -10.98 1.87
C SER A 37 8.04 -10.60 0.58
N PRO A 38 7.64 -9.58 -0.22
CA PRO A 38 8.41 -9.11 -1.36
C PRO A 38 9.85 -8.69 -1.05
N ILE A 39 10.18 -8.39 0.21
CA ILE A 39 11.56 -8.12 0.65
C ILE A 39 12.52 -9.25 0.27
N LEU A 40 12.02 -10.49 0.23
CA LEU A 40 12.83 -11.67 -0.11
C LEU A 40 13.18 -11.74 -1.60
N PHE A 41 12.46 -11.00 -2.46
CA PHE A 41 12.56 -11.11 -3.92
C PHE A 41 13.06 -9.82 -4.60
N ILE A 42 13.03 -8.69 -3.89
CA ILE A 42 13.41 -7.38 -4.45
C ILE A 42 14.80 -6.97 -3.95
N ASP A 43 15.61 -6.41 -4.86
CA ASP A 43 16.82 -5.69 -4.46
C ASP A 43 16.45 -4.33 -3.86
N PHE A 44 16.40 -4.27 -2.53
CA PHE A 44 16.09 -3.06 -1.75
C PHE A 44 16.96 -1.86 -2.12
N LYS A 45 18.23 -2.08 -2.49
CA LYS A 45 19.14 -1.00 -2.84
C LYS A 45 18.68 -0.29 -4.10
N SER A 46 18.14 -1.04 -5.07
CA SER A 46 17.60 -0.48 -6.30
C SER A 46 16.36 0.39 -6.04
N VAL A 47 15.47 -0.04 -5.14
CA VAL A 47 14.20 0.65 -4.82
C VAL A 47 14.42 2.09 -4.34
N PHE A 48 15.43 2.31 -3.50
CA PHE A 48 15.76 3.65 -2.97
C PHE A 48 16.81 4.40 -3.81
N SER A 49 17.33 3.80 -4.89
CA SER A 49 18.34 4.42 -5.75
C SER A 49 17.73 5.30 -6.84
N TYR A 50 16.54 4.97 -7.32
CA TYR A 50 16.00 5.52 -8.57
C TYR A 50 15.59 7.00 -8.51
N SER A 51 15.29 7.60 -7.33
CA SER A 51 14.93 9.02 -7.29
C SER A 51 15.10 9.73 -5.94
N ARG A 52 16.36 10.10 -5.64
CA ARG A 52 16.72 10.93 -4.47
C ARG A 52 15.94 12.23 -4.32
N LYS A 53 15.44 12.83 -5.41
CA LYS A 53 14.69 14.10 -5.38
C LYS A 53 13.34 13.95 -4.67
N TYR A 54 12.65 12.84 -4.92
CA TYR A 54 11.33 12.60 -4.36
C TYR A 54 11.40 11.86 -3.02
N ASP A 55 12.53 11.23 -2.68
CA ASP A 55 12.69 10.60 -1.36
C ASP A 55 12.65 11.60 -0.21
N LEU A 56 12.94 12.88 -0.49
CA LEU A 56 12.73 13.99 0.44
C LEU A 56 11.25 14.23 0.76
N SER A 57 10.30 13.65 0.03
CA SER A 57 8.87 13.74 0.35
C SER A 57 8.55 13.18 1.73
N ILE A 58 9.42 12.34 2.29
CA ILE A 58 9.28 11.82 3.65
C ILE A 58 9.17 12.93 4.70
N ILE A 59 9.67 14.14 4.39
CA ILE A 59 9.53 15.32 5.25
C ILE A 59 8.07 15.71 5.49
N PHE A 60 7.15 15.38 4.57
CA PHE A 60 5.73 15.66 4.71
C PHE A 60 5.03 14.77 5.74
N ILE A 61 5.68 13.70 6.21
CA ILE A 61 5.17 12.87 7.32
C ILE A 61 5.39 13.57 8.66
N LEU A 62 6.49 14.32 8.80
CA LEU A 62 6.91 14.91 10.09
C LEU A 62 5.81 15.71 10.79
N PRO A 63 5.06 16.61 10.12
CA PRO A 63 3.98 17.34 10.79
C PRO A 63 2.94 16.42 11.45
N PHE A 64 2.59 15.30 10.81
CA PHE A 64 1.58 14.38 11.30
C PHE A 64 2.02 13.59 12.53
N LEU A 65 3.34 13.37 12.70
CA LEU A 65 3.89 12.78 13.92
C LEU A 65 3.71 13.68 15.17
N PHE A 66 3.50 14.99 14.97
CA PHE A 66 3.30 15.95 16.06
C PHE A 66 1.85 16.43 16.20
N ILE A 67 1.01 16.24 15.17
CA ILE A 67 -0.40 16.67 15.16
C ILE A 67 -1.32 15.54 15.65
N HIS A 68 -1.05 14.29 15.29
CA HIS A 68 -1.82 13.12 15.72
C HIS A 68 -1.11 12.36 16.84
N GLU A 69 -1.83 11.42 17.46
CA GLU A 69 -1.22 10.42 18.34
C GLU A 69 -0.06 9.72 17.60
N PRO A 70 1.19 9.87 18.05
CA PRO A 70 2.37 9.44 17.28
C PRO A 70 2.33 7.95 16.91
N LEU A 71 1.78 7.13 17.80
CA LEU A 71 1.64 5.69 17.58
C LEU A 71 0.68 5.37 16.41
N GLN A 72 -0.41 6.14 16.28
CA GLN A 72 -1.37 5.97 15.20
C GLN A 72 -0.76 6.37 13.86
N ALA A 73 -0.07 7.52 13.81
CA ALA A 73 0.62 7.98 12.61
C ALA A 73 1.70 6.98 12.16
N LEU A 74 2.47 6.43 13.10
CA LEU A 74 3.46 5.37 12.81
C LEU A 74 2.79 4.09 12.29
N ASN A 75 1.67 3.69 12.86
CA ASN A 75 0.92 2.53 12.38
C ASN A 75 0.39 2.74 10.95
N ASN A 76 -0.23 3.89 10.67
CA ASN A 76 -0.73 4.22 9.33
C ASN A 76 0.39 4.31 8.29
N LEU A 77 1.55 4.84 8.69
CA LEU A 77 2.74 4.85 7.85
C LEU A 77 3.24 3.43 7.55
N PHE A 78 3.25 2.55 8.57
CA PHE A 78 3.66 1.16 8.40
C PHE A 78 2.73 0.39 7.46
N VAL A 79 1.42 0.61 7.59
CA VAL A 79 0.41 0.07 6.66
C VAL A 79 0.72 0.53 5.24
N ALA A 80 0.78 1.85 5.00
CA ALA A 80 1.07 2.42 3.69
C ALA A 80 2.39 1.90 3.11
N PHE A 81 3.44 1.80 3.94
CA PHE A 81 4.72 1.22 3.54
C PHE A 81 4.57 -0.21 3.04
N SER A 82 3.93 -1.08 3.83
CA SER A 82 3.80 -2.50 3.52
C SER A 82 2.96 -2.74 2.26
N GLU A 83 1.89 -1.97 2.10
CA GLU A 83 1.02 -2.07 0.93
C GLU A 83 1.69 -1.55 -0.33
N GLU A 84 2.34 -0.38 -0.28
CA GLU A 84 3.03 0.16 -1.46
C GLU A 84 4.23 -0.72 -1.87
N LEU A 85 4.90 -1.37 -0.91
CA LEU A 85 5.95 -2.35 -1.22
C LEU A 85 5.37 -3.53 -2.02
N PHE A 86 4.26 -4.09 -1.55
CA PHE A 86 3.62 -5.23 -2.19
C PHE A 86 3.01 -4.89 -3.54
N PHE A 87 2.25 -3.80 -3.61
CA PHE A 87 1.48 -3.49 -4.80
C PHE A 87 2.29 -2.69 -5.84
N ARG A 88 3.06 -1.67 -5.44
CA ARG A 88 3.76 -0.79 -6.40
C ARG A 88 5.15 -1.25 -6.75
N VAL A 89 5.92 -1.67 -5.76
CA VAL A 89 7.27 -2.15 -6.05
C VAL A 89 7.21 -3.55 -6.65
N TYR A 90 6.47 -4.46 -6.01
CA TYR A 90 6.42 -5.86 -6.43
C TYR A 90 5.39 -6.15 -7.53
N LEU A 91 4.08 -6.14 -7.25
CA LEU A 91 3.05 -6.58 -8.21
C LEU A 91 3.05 -5.79 -9.52
N LEU A 92 3.19 -4.46 -9.45
CA LEU A 92 3.23 -3.59 -10.63
C LEU A 92 4.42 -3.87 -11.56
N SER A 93 5.48 -4.54 -11.09
CA SER A 93 6.57 -4.97 -11.98
C SER A 93 6.16 -6.14 -12.89
N TYR A 94 5.09 -6.86 -12.55
CA TYR A 94 4.55 -8.00 -13.31
C TYR A 94 3.21 -7.72 -14.00
N PHE A 95 2.48 -6.71 -13.53
CA PHE A 95 1.12 -6.37 -13.95
C PHE A 95 0.97 -4.90 -14.32
N SER A 96 -0.14 -4.52 -14.98
CA SER A 96 -0.44 -3.13 -15.29
C SER A 96 -0.94 -2.38 -14.04
N ASN A 97 -0.82 -1.04 -14.04
CA ASN A 97 -1.33 -0.21 -12.95
C ASN A 97 -2.84 -0.41 -12.72
N LEU A 98 -3.59 -0.55 -13.82
CA LEU A 98 -5.02 -0.81 -13.77
C LEU A 98 -5.31 -2.12 -13.01
N LEU A 99 -4.65 -3.22 -13.41
CA LEU A 99 -4.85 -4.51 -12.76
C LEU A 99 -4.38 -4.48 -11.30
N THR A 100 -3.19 -3.96 -11.02
CA THR A 100 -2.69 -3.82 -9.64
C THR A 100 -3.65 -3.02 -8.76
N SER A 101 -4.32 -2.00 -9.30
CA SER A 101 -5.29 -1.20 -8.55
C SER A 101 -6.60 -1.95 -8.28
N ILE A 102 -7.07 -2.76 -9.23
CA ILE A 102 -8.18 -3.70 -8.98
C ILE A 102 -7.79 -4.68 -7.86
N LEU A 103 -6.60 -5.27 -7.95
CA LEU A 103 -6.09 -6.21 -6.97
C LEU A 103 -5.91 -5.57 -5.58
N PHE A 104 -5.51 -4.29 -5.51
CA PHE A 104 -5.42 -3.52 -4.26
C PHE A 104 -6.79 -3.32 -3.59
N THR A 105 -7.84 -3.13 -4.40
CA THR A 105 -9.20 -2.84 -3.93
C THR A 105 -9.86 -4.09 -3.30
N ILE A 106 -9.55 -5.30 -3.78
CA ILE A 106 -10.21 -6.54 -3.35
C ILE A 106 -10.01 -6.83 -1.84
N PRO A 107 -8.80 -6.79 -1.26
CA PRO A 107 -8.58 -6.92 0.18
C PRO A 107 -9.45 -5.96 1.02
N HIS A 108 -9.58 -4.71 0.56
CA HIS A 108 -10.38 -3.70 1.23
C HIS A 108 -11.87 -4.08 1.22
N ILE A 109 -12.39 -4.54 0.08
CA ILE A 109 -13.79 -4.99 -0.03
C ILE A 109 -14.06 -6.16 0.92
N ILE A 110 -13.14 -7.12 1.01
CA ILE A 110 -13.26 -8.28 1.91
C ILE A 110 -13.38 -7.83 3.38
N ILE A 111 -12.55 -6.87 3.78
CA ILE A 111 -12.47 -6.41 5.17
C ILE A 111 -13.64 -5.49 5.53
N TYR A 112 -13.93 -4.47 4.73
CA TYR A 112 -14.84 -3.38 5.10
C TYR A 112 -16.25 -3.53 4.52
N GLN A 113 -16.40 -4.13 3.34
CA GLN A 113 -17.70 -4.40 2.68
C GLN A 113 -18.58 -3.15 2.45
N ASP A 114 -17.95 -1.98 2.30
CA ASP A 114 -18.63 -0.69 2.12
C ASP A 114 -18.24 -0.02 0.79
N LEU A 115 -18.88 1.12 0.49
CA LEU A 115 -18.55 1.90 -0.71
C LEU A 115 -17.13 2.45 -0.66
N HIS A 116 -16.60 2.78 0.52
CA HIS A 116 -15.26 3.32 0.71
C HIS A 116 -14.19 2.36 0.22
N SER A 117 -14.37 1.07 0.54
CA SER A 117 -13.47 0.01 0.11
C SER A 117 -13.34 -0.06 -1.41
N ILE A 118 -14.43 0.17 -2.15
CA ILE A 118 -14.42 0.21 -3.63
C ILE A 118 -13.73 1.49 -4.12
N LEU A 119 -13.97 2.62 -3.46
CA LEU A 119 -13.38 3.91 -3.84
C LEU A 119 -11.87 3.95 -3.68
N THR A 120 -11.26 3.06 -2.86
CA THR A 120 -9.79 2.91 -2.77
C THR A 120 -9.10 2.59 -4.10
N PHE A 121 -9.86 2.13 -5.10
CA PHE A 121 -9.39 1.94 -6.47
C PHE A 121 -8.75 3.22 -7.07
N PHE A 122 -9.38 4.38 -6.88
CA PHE A 122 -8.94 5.65 -7.46
C PHE A 122 -7.62 6.18 -6.88
N PRO A 123 -7.47 6.34 -5.54
CA PRO A 123 -6.19 6.71 -4.98
C PRO A 123 -5.11 5.67 -5.33
N SER A 124 -5.48 4.38 -5.35
CA SER A 124 -4.54 3.34 -5.77
C SER A 124 -4.00 3.58 -7.19
N LEU A 125 -4.89 3.84 -8.15
CA LEU A 125 -4.52 4.13 -9.53
C LEU A 125 -3.57 5.34 -9.62
N PHE A 126 -3.83 6.37 -8.82
CA PHE A 126 -2.99 7.56 -8.74
C PHE A 126 -1.59 7.23 -8.19
N TYR A 127 -1.47 6.47 -7.09
CA TYR A 127 -0.16 6.11 -6.53
C TYR A 127 0.67 5.32 -7.54
N GLY A 128 0.06 4.37 -8.25
CA GLY A 128 0.76 3.60 -9.26
C GLY A 128 1.19 4.44 -10.46
N PHE A 129 0.40 5.44 -10.88
CA PHE A 129 0.81 6.41 -11.89
C PHE A 129 2.02 7.23 -11.42
N MET A 130 1.96 7.76 -10.20
CA MET A 130 3.05 8.55 -9.62
C MET A 130 4.32 7.72 -9.48
N TYR A 131 4.22 6.47 -9.03
CA TYR A 131 5.35 5.56 -8.95
C TYR A 131 5.93 5.22 -10.34
N GLN A 132 5.10 5.01 -11.36
CA GLN A 132 5.60 4.77 -12.72
C GLN A 132 6.35 5.98 -13.29
N LYS A 133 5.90 7.21 -13.00
CA LYS A 133 6.51 8.45 -13.46
C LYS A 133 7.79 8.81 -12.71
N THR A 134 7.82 8.60 -11.40
CA THR A 134 8.91 9.07 -10.53
C THR A 134 9.88 7.97 -10.13
N LYS A 135 9.45 6.71 -10.17
CA LYS A 135 10.16 5.55 -9.63
C LYS A 135 10.58 5.71 -8.15
N SER A 136 9.92 6.62 -7.40
CA SER A 136 10.19 6.81 -5.98
C SER A 136 9.17 6.02 -5.15
N PHE A 137 9.68 5.04 -4.42
CA PHE A 137 8.90 4.29 -3.45
C PHE A 137 8.45 5.17 -2.28
N SER A 138 9.36 6.00 -1.75
CA SER A 138 9.06 6.94 -0.66
C SER A 138 7.91 7.88 -1.00
N LEU A 139 7.86 8.39 -2.23
CA LEU A 139 6.75 9.24 -2.66
C LEU A 139 5.42 8.50 -2.67
N ALA A 140 5.39 7.26 -3.17
CA ALA A 140 4.16 6.45 -3.18
C ALA A 140 3.65 6.20 -1.74
N VAL A 141 4.56 5.84 -0.82
CA VAL A 141 4.25 5.65 0.61
C VAL A 141 3.70 6.94 1.23
N VAL A 142 4.34 8.08 0.98
CA VAL A 142 3.90 9.38 1.52
C VAL A 142 2.53 9.76 0.97
N LEU A 143 2.29 9.61 -0.33
CA LEU A 143 0.99 9.92 -0.94
C LEU A 143 -0.12 9.03 -0.37
N HIS A 144 0.16 7.75 -0.18
CA HIS A 144 -0.78 6.83 0.45
C HIS A 144 -1.05 7.24 1.89
N PHE A 145 0.00 7.39 2.71
CA PHE A 145 -0.12 7.84 4.10
C PHE A 145 -0.96 9.12 4.22
N LEU A 146 -0.64 10.17 3.46
CA LEU A 146 -1.37 11.43 3.48
C LEU A 146 -2.84 11.27 3.08
N SER A 147 -3.16 10.36 2.16
CA SER A 147 -4.54 10.11 1.77
C SER A 147 -5.32 9.39 2.87
N ASN A 148 -4.67 8.50 3.63
CA ASN A 148 -5.28 7.86 4.80
C ASN A 148 -5.53 8.89 5.91
N GLU A 149 -4.55 9.74 6.21
CA GLU A 149 -4.72 10.82 7.19
C GLU A 149 -5.81 11.81 6.77
N PHE A 150 -5.86 12.19 5.49
CA PHE A 150 -6.92 13.05 4.95
C PHE A 150 -8.30 12.39 5.07
N TYR A 151 -8.40 11.09 4.77
CA TYR A 151 -9.65 10.36 4.92
C TYR A 151 -10.12 10.35 6.38
N VAL A 152 -9.24 10.03 7.32
CA VAL A 152 -9.56 10.00 8.76
C VAL A 152 -9.97 11.39 9.25
N ALA A 153 -9.23 12.44 8.90
CA ALA A 153 -9.46 13.78 9.41
C ALA A 153 -10.70 14.47 8.83
N PHE A 154 -11.05 14.24 7.56
CA PHE A 154 -12.06 15.05 6.86
C PHE A 154 -13.26 14.26 6.33
N LEU A 155 -13.07 12.99 5.98
CA LEU A 155 -14.12 12.21 5.29
C LEU A 155 -14.80 11.21 6.23
N SER A 156 -14.10 10.71 7.25
CA SER A 156 -14.64 9.68 8.15
C SER A 156 -15.92 10.12 8.88
N GLU A 157 -16.11 11.42 9.14
CA GLU A 157 -17.31 11.95 9.80
C GLU A 157 -18.48 12.19 8.83
N ILE A 158 -18.20 12.49 7.57
CA ILE A 158 -19.22 12.76 6.54
C ILE A 158 -19.97 11.48 6.15
N PHE A 159 -19.32 10.32 6.31
CA PHE A 159 -19.81 9.02 5.85
C PHE A 159 -20.13 8.03 6.98
N LYS A 160 -20.34 8.53 8.21
CA LYS A 160 -20.90 7.72 9.31
C LYS A 160 -22.34 7.32 9.06
#